data_AF-A0A538U8K3-F1
#
_entry.id   AF-A0A538U8K3-F1
#
_cell.length_a   1.000
_cell.length_b   1.000
_cell.length_c   1.000
_cell.angle_alpha   90.00
_cell.angle_beta   90.00
_cell.angle_gamma   90.00
#
_symmetry.space_group_name_H-M   'P 1'
#
loop_
_entity.id
_entity.type
_entity.pdbx_description
1 polymer ?
#
loop_
_entity_poly.entity_id
_entity_poly.type
_entity_poly.pdbx_seq_one_letter_code
_entity_poly.pdbx_strand_id
1 'polypeptide(L)'
;MRTLWLLMVLLGLAGCSKHASGVTEDTTDIMATARYAGYPMDHLGAGTIQLAGGAYHDSAAGLDVKLIASAKGDVDGDGRPDAAVVLASQTGGTGTFIDLFALLDRPDGAYARGPVSLGDRVKVDSIRVSDRAIHLHLLTQGPDDPLCCPTRRVVETFVLHADTLMRRPAEQP
;
A
#
# COMPACT_ATOMS: atom_id res chain seq x y z
N MET A 1 -47.37 -61.02 21.36
CA MET A 1 -46.03 -60.68 21.91
C MET A 1 -44.97 -61.18 20.93
N ARG A 2 -43.92 -60.37 20.70
CA ARG A 2 -42.76 -60.57 19.80
C ARG A 2 -42.95 -60.05 18.37
N THR A 3 -42.85 -58.74 18.20
CA THR A 3 -42.51 -58.11 16.92
C THR A 3 -41.00 -57.88 16.82
N LEU A 4 -40.55 -58.03 15.58
CA LEU A 4 -39.22 -58.34 15.09
C LEU A 4 -38.40 -57.05 14.90
N TRP A 5 -37.11 -57.11 15.21
CA TRP A 5 -36.13 -56.07 14.91
C TRP A 5 -35.86 -55.99 13.40
N LEU A 6 -35.84 -54.78 12.83
CA LEU A 6 -35.17 -54.51 11.56
C LEU A 6 -34.27 -53.27 11.72
N LEU A 7 -32.96 -53.50 11.58
CA LEU A 7 -31.90 -52.50 11.39
C LEU A 7 -31.72 -52.28 9.87
N MET A 8 -31.62 -51.03 9.41
CA MET A 8 -30.84 -50.66 8.22
C MET A 8 -30.71 -49.13 8.16
N VAL A 9 -29.63 -48.58 8.72
CA VAL A 9 -28.39 -48.14 8.02
C VAL A 9 -28.68 -47.01 7.02
N LEU A 10 -28.45 -45.77 7.47
CA LEU A 10 -28.50 -44.56 6.66
C LEU A 10 -27.37 -44.57 5.61
N LEU A 11 -27.77 -44.37 4.35
CA LEU A 11 -26.88 -44.18 3.21
C LEU A 11 -26.33 -42.73 3.23
N GLY A 12 -25.06 -42.57 3.53
CA GLY A 12 -24.36 -41.27 3.48
C GLY A 12 -24.15 -40.81 2.05
N LEU A 13 -24.82 -39.71 1.66
CA LEU A 13 -24.52 -38.96 0.44
C LEU A 13 -23.26 -38.12 0.67
N ALA A 14 -22.12 -38.59 0.15
CA ALA A 14 -20.90 -37.79 0.04
C ALA A 14 -21.09 -36.76 -1.10
N GLY A 15 -21.55 -35.56 -0.74
CA GLY A 15 -21.52 -34.41 -1.63
C GLY A 15 -20.11 -33.86 -1.74
N CYS A 16 -19.49 -34.00 -2.92
CA CYS A 16 -18.30 -33.23 -3.28
C CYS A 16 -18.68 -31.75 -3.47
N SER A 17 -18.74 -30.99 -2.39
CA SER A 17 -18.75 -29.53 -2.48
C SER A 17 -17.37 -29.07 -2.93
N LYS A 18 -17.24 -28.80 -4.23
CA LYS A 18 -16.14 -28.01 -4.78
C LYS A 18 -16.14 -26.67 -4.05
N HIS A 19 -15.23 -26.48 -3.10
CA HIS A 19 -14.93 -25.18 -2.53
C HIS A 19 -14.39 -24.31 -3.67
N ALA A 20 -15.27 -23.50 -4.27
CA ALA A 20 -14.85 -22.37 -5.06
C ALA A 20 -14.17 -21.41 -4.09
N SER A 21 -12.85 -21.28 -4.20
CA SER A 21 -12.10 -20.21 -3.56
C SER A 21 -12.57 -18.88 -4.16
N GLY A 22 -13.60 -18.31 -3.56
CA GLY A 22 -13.89 -16.89 -3.72
C GLY A 22 -12.76 -16.13 -3.04
N VAL A 23 -12.01 -15.35 -3.80
CA VAL A 23 -11.23 -14.25 -3.24
C VAL A 23 -12.25 -13.29 -2.64
N THR A 24 -12.51 -13.40 -1.34
CA THR A 24 -13.17 -12.32 -0.60
C THR A 24 -12.16 -11.19 -0.55
N GLU A 25 -12.34 -10.19 -1.41
CA GLU A 25 -11.72 -8.89 -1.25
C GLU A 25 -12.08 -8.42 0.15
N ASP A 26 -11.11 -8.47 1.06
CA ASP A 26 -11.27 -8.06 2.43
C ASP A 26 -11.46 -6.54 2.43
N THR A 27 -12.72 -6.09 2.49
CA THR A 27 -13.07 -4.66 2.56
C THR A 27 -12.49 -3.99 3.81
N THR A 28 -11.94 -4.77 4.74
CA THR A 28 -11.19 -4.32 5.92
C THR A 28 -9.72 -4.00 5.61
N ASP A 29 -9.22 -4.31 4.41
CA ASP A 29 -7.89 -3.87 4.01
C ASP A 29 -7.94 -2.39 3.62
N ILE A 30 -7.48 -1.54 4.53
CA ILE A 30 -7.40 -0.08 4.33
C ILE A 30 -6.69 0.27 3.01
N MET A 31 -5.76 -0.58 2.56
CA MET A 31 -5.02 -0.42 1.30
C MET A 31 -5.91 -0.47 0.05
N ALA A 32 -6.92 -1.36 0.07
CA ALA A 32 -7.83 -1.58 -1.03
C ALA A 32 -8.94 -0.51 -1.10
N THR A 33 -9.25 0.11 0.04
CA THR A 33 -10.31 1.12 0.15
C THR A 33 -9.79 2.55 0.21
N ALA A 34 -8.46 2.72 0.34
CA ALA A 34 -7.76 3.99 0.42
C ALA A 34 -8.11 4.94 -0.73
N ARG A 35 -8.45 6.18 -0.36
CA ARG A 35 -8.60 7.29 -1.29
C ARG A 35 -7.33 8.12 -1.31
N TYR A 36 -6.72 8.24 -2.48
CA TYR A 36 -5.50 9.03 -2.69
C TYR A 36 -5.89 10.39 -3.27
N ALA A 37 -6.23 11.33 -2.37
CA ALA A 37 -6.67 12.68 -2.73
C ALA A 37 -5.47 13.64 -2.83
N GLY A 38 -5.48 14.53 -3.83
CA GLY A 38 -4.43 15.53 -3.99
C GLY A 38 -3.06 14.91 -4.27
N TYR A 39 -3.04 13.69 -4.84
CA TYR A 39 -1.83 13.01 -5.30
C TYR A 39 -1.08 13.99 -6.22
N PRO A 40 0.11 14.49 -5.81
CA PRO A 40 0.86 15.41 -6.64
C PRO A 40 1.49 14.57 -7.74
N MET A 41 0.75 14.40 -8.82
CA MET A 41 1.40 14.38 -10.11
C MET A 41 1.58 15.84 -10.47
N ASP A 42 2.76 16.40 -10.19
CA ASP A 42 3.18 17.72 -10.68
C ASP A 42 2.98 17.84 -12.22
N HIS A 43 2.67 16.72 -12.89
CA HIS A 43 2.50 16.56 -14.33
C HIS A 43 1.06 16.18 -14.80
N LEU A 44 0.12 15.80 -13.93
CA LEU A 44 -1.21 15.28 -14.36
C LEU A 44 -2.44 15.94 -13.74
N GLY A 45 -2.26 16.94 -12.85
CA GLY A 45 -3.38 17.69 -12.27
C GLY A 45 -4.04 16.99 -11.08
N ALA A 46 -4.86 17.75 -10.34
CA ALA A 46 -5.48 17.28 -9.10
C ALA A 46 -6.59 16.25 -9.39
N GLY A 47 -6.41 15.02 -8.89
CA GLY A 47 -7.40 13.95 -8.95
C GLY A 47 -7.41 13.11 -7.68
N THR A 48 -8.47 12.33 -7.49
CA THR A 48 -8.49 11.24 -6.50
C THR A 48 -8.42 9.92 -7.25
N ILE A 49 -7.44 9.08 -6.92
CA ILE A 49 -7.39 7.70 -7.43
C ILE A 49 -7.76 6.72 -6.32
N GLN A 50 -8.29 5.57 -6.73
CA GLN A 50 -8.48 4.41 -5.87
C GLN A 50 -7.80 3.22 -6.52
N LEU A 51 -6.96 2.53 -5.77
CA LEU A 51 -6.26 1.35 -6.26
C LEU A 51 -7.21 0.14 -6.17
N ALA A 52 -7.30 -0.64 -7.23
CA ALA A 52 -7.96 -1.95 -7.24
C ALA A 52 -6.88 -3.03 -7.26
N GLY A 53 -6.86 -3.91 -6.26
CA GLY A 53 -5.81 -4.92 -6.13
C GLY A 53 -4.38 -4.34 -6.08
N GLY A 54 -4.23 -3.13 -5.54
CA GLY A 54 -2.94 -2.44 -5.44
C GLY A 54 -2.46 -1.74 -6.73
N ALA A 55 -3.32 -1.58 -7.73
CA ALA A 55 -2.98 -0.87 -8.97
C ALA A 55 -4.09 0.07 -9.46
N TYR A 56 -3.70 1.07 -10.26
CA TYR A 56 -4.61 1.94 -11.00
C TYR A 56 -4.04 2.19 -12.40
N HIS A 57 -4.92 2.22 -13.40
CA HIS A 57 -4.55 2.45 -14.80
C HIS A 57 -5.56 3.40 -15.44
N ASP A 58 -5.04 4.46 -16.07
CA ASP A 58 -5.79 5.38 -16.91
C ASP A 58 -5.08 5.53 -18.26
N SER A 59 -5.60 4.85 -19.27
CA SER A 59 -5.06 4.87 -20.63
C SER A 59 -5.25 6.21 -21.33
N ALA A 60 -6.25 7.01 -20.96
CA ALA A 60 -6.47 8.33 -21.53
C ALA A 60 -5.45 9.35 -20.99
N ALA A 61 -5.10 9.23 -19.72
CA ALA A 61 -4.04 10.03 -19.08
C ALA A 61 -2.63 9.46 -19.29
N GLY A 62 -2.49 8.23 -19.78
CA GLY A 62 -1.22 7.52 -19.86
C GLY A 62 -0.61 7.25 -18.49
N LEU A 63 -1.45 6.97 -17.50
CA LEU A 63 -1.09 6.85 -16.09
C LEU A 63 -1.18 5.40 -15.61
N ASP A 64 -0.07 4.88 -15.11
CA ASP A 64 0.00 3.63 -14.38
C ASP A 64 0.48 3.90 -12.95
N VAL A 65 -0.24 3.38 -11.94
CA VAL A 65 0.14 3.47 -10.53
C VAL A 65 0.11 2.08 -9.91
N LYS A 66 1.13 1.75 -9.12
CA LYS A 66 1.24 0.47 -8.40
C LYS A 66 1.70 0.67 -6.97
N LEU A 67 1.07 -0.04 -6.05
CA LEU A 67 1.58 -0.25 -4.70
C LEU A 67 2.81 -1.17 -4.77
N ILE A 68 3.96 -0.67 -4.33
CA ILE A 68 5.23 -1.41 -4.40
C ILE A 68 5.78 -1.80 -3.03
N ALA A 69 5.39 -1.09 -1.97
CA ALA A 69 5.75 -1.42 -0.59
C ALA A 69 4.70 -0.87 0.37
N SER A 70 4.52 -1.53 1.51
CA SER A 70 3.69 -1.01 2.60
C SER A 70 4.15 -1.54 3.95
N ALA A 71 3.83 -0.81 5.01
CA ALA A 71 3.98 -1.26 6.38
C ALA A 71 2.81 -0.75 7.22
N LYS A 72 2.16 -1.65 7.96
CA LYS A 72 1.10 -1.29 8.91
C LYS A 72 1.70 -0.79 10.23
N GLY A 73 0.99 0.10 10.91
CA GLY A 73 1.33 0.61 12.23
C GLY A 73 0.61 1.92 12.50
N ASP A 74 0.51 2.32 13.76
CA ASP A 74 -0.12 3.57 14.19
C ASP A 74 0.76 4.77 13.78
N VAL A 75 0.35 5.51 12.75
CA VAL A 75 1.12 6.60 12.15
C VAL A 75 0.77 7.92 12.81
N ASP A 76 -0.50 8.16 13.11
CA ASP A 76 -0.96 9.43 13.67
C ASP A 76 -1.11 9.44 15.19
N GLY A 77 -1.05 8.27 15.84
CA GLY A 77 -1.12 8.13 17.29
C GLY A 77 -2.53 8.02 17.86
N ASP A 78 -3.55 7.74 17.04
CA ASP A 78 -4.93 7.58 17.50
C ASP A 78 -5.25 6.17 18.02
N GLY A 79 -4.28 5.24 17.94
CA GLY A 79 -4.39 3.86 18.39
C GLY A 79 -5.11 2.92 17.42
N ARG A 80 -5.51 3.40 16.23
CA ARG A 80 -6.02 2.57 15.14
C ARG A 80 -4.88 2.10 14.23
N PRO A 81 -5.04 0.95 13.55
CA PRO A 81 -4.03 0.47 12.63
C PRO A 81 -4.05 1.28 11.33
N ASP A 82 -3.16 2.27 11.24
CA ASP A 82 -2.83 2.94 9.98
C ASP A 82 -1.84 2.13 9.15
N ALA A 83 -1.34 2.74 8.07
CA ALA A 83 -0.16 2.26 7.38
C ALA A 83 0.64 3.36 6.68
N ALA A 84 1.84 2.99 6.27
CA ALA A 84 2.62 3.71 5.28
C ALA A 84 2.61 2.92 3.96
N VAL A 85 2.48 3.63 2.84
CA VAL A 85 2.46 3.02 1.50
C VAL A 85 3.41 3.75 0.57
N VAL A 86 4.08 2.98 -0.29
CA VAL A 86 4.88 3.53 -1.38
C VAL A 86 4.25 3.14 -2.70
N LEU A 87 3.96 4.16 -3.49
CA LEU A 87 3.41 4.03 -4.83
C LEU A 87 4.50 4.31 -5.86
N ALA A 88 4.52 3.52 -6.93
CA ALA A 88 5.28 3.77 -8.13
C ALA A 88 4.33 4.22 -9.23
N SER A 89 4.66 5.32 -9.91
CA SER A 89 3.82 5.88 -10.95
C SER A 89 4.59 6.14 -12.25
N GLN A 90 3.91 5.97 -13.39
CA GLN A 90 4.42 6.24 -14.74
C GLN A 90 3.40 7.09 -15.49
N THR A 91 3.85 8.13 -16.19
CA THR A 91 2.98 9.16 -16.81
C THR A 91 3.22 9.29 -18.32
N GLY A 92 3.27 8.16 -19.04
CA GLY A 92 3.49 8.11 -20.49
C GLY A 92 4.94 8.37 -20.95
N GLY A 93 5.84 8.76 -20.05
CA GLY A 93 7.29 8.83 -20.29
C GLY A 93 8.03 7.53 -19.92
N THR A 94 9.35 7.61 -19.75
CA THR A 94 10.17 6.47 -19.29
C THR A 94 10.45 6.48 -17.79
N GLY A 95 10.09 7.57 -17.10
CA GLY A 95 10.30 7.76 -15.66
C GLY A 95 9.44 6.81 -14.82
N THR A 96 9.87 6.56 -13.60
CA THR A 96 9.05 5.88 -12.59
C THR A 96 9.20 6.63 -11.29
N PHE A 97 8.18 7.42 -10.94
CA PHE A 97 8.21 8.25 -9.75
C PHE A 97 7.75 7.45 -8.54
N ILE A 98 8.46 7.61 -7.44
CA ILE A 98 8.26 6.85 -6.22
C ILE A 98 7.80 7.81 -5.13
N ASP A 99 6.60 7.59 -4.61
CA ASP A 99 5.95 8.50 -3.67
C ASP A 99 5.51 7.75 -2.41
N LEU A 100 5.76 8.35 -1.25
CA LEU A 100 5.34 7.87 0.07
C LEU A 100 4.05 8.56 0.49
N PHE A 101 3.15 7.79 1.12
CA PHE A 101 1.95 8.30 1.79
C PHE A 101 1.78 7.67 3.17
N ALA A 102 1.18 8.43 4.08
CA ALA A 102 0.51 7.88 5.25
C ALA A 102 -0.93 7.55 4.89
N LEU A 103 -1.37 6.33 5.16
CA LEU A 103 -2.73 5.89 4.98
C LEU A 103 -3.40 5.79 6.35
N LEU A 104 -4.32 6.72 6.63
CA LEU A 104 -4.97 6.85 7.91
C LEU A 104 -6.31 6.13 7.93
N ASP A 105 -6.52 5.24 8.89
CA ASP A 105 -7.78 4.53 9.10
C ASP A 105 -8.74 5.37 9.93
N ARG A 106 -9.70 6.03 9.28
CA ARG A 106 -10.69 6.88 9.94
C ARG A 106 -12.06 6.20 9.97
N PRO A 107 -12.94 6.57 10.91
CA PRO A 107 -14.30 6.01 10.98
C PRO A 107 -15.12 6.14 9.69
N ASP A 108 -14.83 7.14 8.86
CA ASP A 108 -15.49 7.42 7.59
C ASP A 108 -14.73 6.88 6.36
N GLY A 109 -13.59 6.23 6.56
CA GLY A 109 -12.83 5.53 5.53
C GLY A 109 -11.32 5.68 5.66
N ALA A 110 -10.60 5.01 4.76
CA ALA A 110 -9.15 5.08 4.69
C ALA A 110 -8.69 6.22 3.76
N TYR A 111 -7.77 7.04 4.24
CA TYR A 111 -7.35 8.27 3.57
C TYR A 111 -5.84 8.39 3.44
N ALA A 112 -5.34 8.52 2.21
CA ALA A 112 -3.93 8.85 2.00
C ALA A 112 -3.67 10.34 2.32
N ARG A 113 -2.57 10.61 3.00
CA ARG A 113 -2.12 11.93 3.48
C ARG A 113 -0.61 12.07 3.34
N GLY A 114 -0.17 13.32 3.37
CA GLY A 114 1.24 13.69 3.34
C GLY A 114 2.02 13.07 2.18
N PRO A 115 1.63 13.26 0.90
CA PRO A 115 2.44 12.80 -0.22
C PRO A 115 3.87 13.35 -0.10
N VAL A 116 4.86 12.47 -0.23
CA VAL A 116 6.27 12.86 -0.33
C VAL A 116 6.90 12.14 -1.50
N SER A 117 7.48 12.90 -2.43
CA SER A 117 8.30 12.31 -3.47
C SER A 117 9.63 11.80 -2.91
N LEU A 118 9.87 10.50 -3.11
CA LEU A 118 11.15 9.86 -2.81
C LEU A 118 12.13 9.96 -3.99
N GLY A 119 11.62 10.23 -5.20
CA GLY A 119 12.41 10.49 -6.41
C GLY A 119 12.03 9.61 -7.60
N ASP A 120 12.82 9.68 -8.68
CA ASP A 120 12.68 8.87 -9.88
C ASP A 120 13.52 7.58 -9.77
N ARG A 121 12.91 6.42 -10.04
CA ARG A 121 13.53 5.07 -10.04
C ARG A 121 14.26 4.69 -8.76
N VAL A 122 13.88 5.28 -7.63
CA VAL A 122 14.35 4.86 -6.30
C VAL A 122 13.87 3.45 -6.01
N LYS A 123 14.73 2.60 -5.45
CA LYS A 123 14.29 1.28 -4.95
C LYS A 123 14.03 1.36 -3.45
N VAL A 124 12.93 0.76 -3.03
CA VAL A 124 12.60 0.61 -1.60
C VAL A 124 13.08 -0.76 -1.16
N ASP A 125 14.17 -0.80 -0.39
CA ASP A 125 14.70 -2.04 0.16
C ASP A 125 13.85 -2.50 1.36
N SER A 126 13.37 -1.56 2.19
CA SER A 126 12.44 -1.86 3.27
C SER A 126 11.65 -0.64 3.73
N ILE A 127 10.45 -0.88 4.27
CA ILE A 127 9.61 0.09 4.96
C ILE A 127 9.15 -0.47 6.31
N ARG A 128 9.10 0.39 7.34
CA ARG A 128 8.60 0.03 8.68
C ARG A 128 7.89 1.22 9.32
N VAL A 129 6.83 0.96 10.07
CA VAL A 129 6.22 1.95 10.98
C VAL A 129 6.53 1.56 12.42
N SER A 130 7.08 2.49 13.20
CA SER A 130 7.32 2.33 14.63
C SER A 130 7.49 3.68 15.31
N ASP A 131 7.14 3.79 16.59
CA ASP A 131 7.31 5.03 17.36
C ASP A 131 6.66 6.24 16.65
N ARG A 132 5.53 6.00 15.97
CA ARG A 132 4.80 6.96 15.12
C ARG A 132 5.67 7.61 14.05
N ALA A 133 6.65 6.86 13.55
CA ALA A 133 7.53 7.26 12.48
C ALA A 133 7.59 6.18 11.40
N ILE A 134 7.72 6.62 10.15
CA ILE A 134 7.91 5.77 8.98
C ILE A 134 9.41 5.75 8.68
N HIS A 135 10.00 4.56 8.66
CA HIS A 135 11.40 4.35 8.36
C HIS A 135 11.54 3.65 7.01
N LEU A 136 12.36 4.23 6.13
CA LEU A 136 12.62 3.72 4.79
C LEU A 136 14.11 3.45 4.62
N HIS A 137 14.44 2.29 4.07
CA HIS A 137 15.76 2.02 3.51
C HIS A 137 15.63 2.06 2.00
N LEU A 138 16.38 2.94 1.36
CA LEU A 138 16.25 3.27 -0.05
C LEU A 138 17.58 3.07 -0.78
N LEU A 139 17.50 2.66 -2.04
CA LEU A 139 18.60 2.75 -3.00
C LEU A 139 18.27 3.86 -4.00
N THR A 140 19.03 4.94 -3.93
CA THR A 140 18.86 6.18 -4.71
C THR A 140 20.06 6.41 -5.62
N GLN A 141 19.95 7.36 -6.54
CA GLN A 141 21.06 7.76 -7.40
C GLN A 141 22.12 8.50 -6.58
N GLY A 142 23.36 8.04 -6.70
CA GLY A 142 24.56 8.80 -6.37
C GLY A 142 24.87 9.85 -7.46
N PRO A 143 25.84 10.74 -7.20
CA PRO A 143 26.19 11.82 -8.13
C PRO A 143 26.61 11.34 -9.53
N ASP A 144 27.23 10.17 -9.61
CA ASP A 144 27.77 9.58 -10.84
C ASP A 144 26.91 8.43 -11.39
N ASP A 145 25.78 8.12 -10.74
CA ASP A 145 24.90 7.03 -11.17
C ASP A 145 24.06 7.44 -12.39
N PRO A 146 23.95 6.59 -13.42
CA PRO A 146 22.92 6.77 -14.42
C PRO A 146 21.53 6.46 -13.82
N LEU A 147 20.48 7.10 -14.34
CA LEU A 147 19.11 6.97 -13.79
C LEU A 147 18.58 5.53 -13.69
N CYS A 148 19.05 4.61 -14.54
CA CYS A 148 18.66 3.20 -14.53
C CYS A 148 19.17 2.43 -13.30
N CYS A 149 20.24 2.91 -12.68
CA CYS A 149 21.16 2.04 -11.97
C CYS A 149 21.66 2.73 -10.69
N PRO A 150 20.76 2.96 -9.71
CA PRO A 150 21.10 3.60 -8.44
C PRO A 150 22.01 2.70 -7.58
N THR A 151 22.95 3.31 -6.85
CA THR A 151 23.94 2.64 -5.98
C THR A 151 23.99 3.20 -4.57
N ARG A 152 23.47 4.42 -4.32
CA ARG A 152 23.57 5.08 -3.01
C ARG A 152 22.45 4.64 -2.06
N ARG A 153 22.83 4.00 -0.95
CA ARG A 153 21.90 3.65 0.12
C ARG A 153 21.61 4.85 1.02
N VAL A 154 20.34 5.08 1.32
CA VAL A 154 19.86 6.17 2.19
C VAL A 154 18.83 5.60 3.16
N VAL A 155 18.87 6.08 4.41
CA VAL A 155 17.80 5.87 5.38
C VAL A 155 17.04 7.18 5.53
N GLU A 156 15.74 7.14 5.29
CA GLU A 156 14.86 8.28 5.52
C GLU A 156 13.85 7.95 6.61
N THR A 157 13.59 8.94 7.46
CA THR A 157 12.55 8.81 8.50
C THR A 157 11.56 9.96 8.35
N PHE A 158 10.28 9.63 8.40
CA PHE A 158 9.18 10.58 8.29
C PHE A 158 8.27 10.51 9.50
N VAL A 159 7.71 11.65 9.88
CA VAL A 159 6.66 11.76 10.90
C VAL A 159 5.48 12.49 10.32
N LEU A 160 4.28 12.08 10.70
CA LEU A 160 3.08 12.80 10.34
C LEU A 160 2.83 13.95 11.32
N HIS A 161 2.59 15.14 10.78
CA HIS A 161 2.16 16.30 11.56
C HIS A 161 1.07 17.04 10.78
N ALA A 162 -0.14 17.10 11.34
CA ALA A 162 -1.30 17.73 10.71
C ALA A 162 -1.47 17.32 9.24
N ASP A 163 -1.62 16.01 9.00
CA ASP A 163 -1.77 15.40 7.67
C ASP A 163 -0.59 15.59 6.69
N THR A 164 0.53 16.13 7.17
CA THR A 164 1.75 16.34 6.37
C THR A 164 2.87 15.42 6.84
N LEU A 165 3.47 14.65 5.93
CA LEU A 165 4.69 13.90 6.25
C LEU A 165 5.90 14.83 6.22
N MET A 166 6.57 14.94 7.36
CA MET A 166 7.78 15.73 7.52
C MET A 166 8.99 14.79 7.61
N ARG A 167 9.97 15.01 6.74
CA ARG A 167 11.25 14.31 6.81
C ARG A 167 11.98 14.74 8.07
N ARG A 168 12.37 13.79 8.92
CA ARG A 168 13.30 14.05 10.01
C ARG A 168 14.70 14.31 9.43
N PRO A 169 15.46 15.28 9.96
CA PRO A 169 16.86 15.43 9.62
C PRO A 169 17.59 14.10 9.84
N ALA A 170 18.50 13.75 8.94
CA ALA A 170 19.40 12.63 9.20
C ALA A 170 20.19 12.96 10.48
N GLU A 171 20.13 12.08 11.48
CA GLU A 171 20.99 12.19 12.66
C GLU A 171 22.44 12.13 12.15
N GLN A 172 23.18 13.24 12.29
CA GLN A 172 24.61 13.22 12.01
C GLN A 172 25.28 12.44 13.15
N PRO A 173 26.04 11.38 12.86
CA PRO A 173 26.77 10.65 13.88
C PRO A 173 27.81 11.53 14.60
#